data_AF-A0A966IUP4-F1
#
_entry.id   AF-A0A966IUP4-F1
#
_cell.length_a   1.000
_cell.length_b   1.000
_cell.length_c   1.000
_cell.angle_alpha   90.00
_cell.angle_beta   90.00
_cell.angle_gamma   90.00
#
_symmetry.space_group_name_H-M   'P 1'
#
loop_
_entity.id
_entity.type
_entity.pdbx_description
1 polymer ?
#
loop_
_entity_poly.entity_id
_entity_poly.type
_entity_poly.pdbx_seq_one_letter_code
_entity_poly.pdbx_strand_id
1 'polypeptide(L)'
;MNPMSDKPIPPQPARPDITRPDMASDIMTPLAIDPPKAGEMVALADDLYWMRFTLPFRLNHINLYAFDTEDGWLLLDCGINSQAIADQWQIMLDGPLSGRPICG
;
A
#
# COMPACT_ATOMS: atom_id res chain seq x y z
N MET A 1 -28.03 1.95 -37.40
CA MET A 1 -28.29 3.24 -36.73
C MET A 1 -27.98 3.06 -35.26
N ASN A 2 -26.86 3.60 -34.78
CA ASN A 2 -26.58 3.80 -33.36
C ASN A 2 -26.03 5.24 -33.25
N PRO A 3 -26.77 6.22 -32.72
CA PRO A 3 -26.52 7.63 -33.01
C PRO A 3 -25.58 8.31 -32.00
N MET A 4 -24.51 7.65 -31.53
CA MET A 4 -23.67 8.18 -30.43
C MET A 4 -22.16 7.89 -30.57
N SER A 5 -21.66 7.62 -31.77
CA SER A 5 -20.22 7.40 -32.01
C SER A 5 -19.65 8.49 -32.93
N ASP A 6 -19.46 9.71 -32.40
CA ASP A 6 -18.52 10.73 -32.94
C ASP A 6 -18.54 12.07 -32.18
N LYS A 7 -18.76 12.06 -30.85
CA LYS A 7 -18.55 13.28 -30.06
C LYS A 7 -17.08 13.33 -29.62
N PRO A 8 -16.30 14.36 -30.03
CA PRO A 8 -14.95 14.53 -29.52
C PRO A 8 -14.98 14.65 -28.00
N ILE A 9 -14.08 13.93 -27.33
CA ILE A 9 -13.88 14.03 -25.88
C ILE A 9 -13.54 15.51 -25.60
N PRO A 10 -14.31 16.20 -24.75
CA PRO A 10 -14.00 17.58 -24.41
C PRO A 10 -12.59 17.63 -23.81
N PRO A 11 -11.80 18.68 -24.10
CA PRO A 11 -10.48 18.81 -23.51
C PRO A 11 -10.61 18.74 -21.99
N GLN A 12 -9.84 17.83 -21.37
CA GLN A 12 -9.75 17.78 -19.92
C GLN A 12 -9.34 19.19 -19.44
N PRO A 13 -10.02 19.78 -18.44
CA PRO A 13 -9.57 21.05 -17.89
C PRO A 13 -8.10 20.93 -17.49
N ALA A 14 -7.34 21.98 -17.75
CA ALA A 14 -5.95 22.05 -17.29
C ALA A 14 -5.94 21.71 -15.80
N ARG A 15 -5.05 20.78 -15.40
CA ARG A 15 -4.87 20.50 -13.98
C ARG A 15 -4.55 21.83 -13.30
N PRO A 16 -5.23 22.17 -12.18
CA PRO A 16 -4.86 23.37 -11.44
C PRO A 16 -3.37 23.31 -11.17
N ASP A 17 -2.70 24.45 -11.37
CA ASP A 17 -1.28 24.57 -11.07
C ASP A 17 -1.09 24.42 -9.57
N ILE A 18 -0.84 23.18 -9.16
CA ILE A 18 -0.47 22.81 -7.81
C ILE A 18 1.05 22.97 -7.66
N THR A 19 1.59 24.15 -8.01
CA THR A 19 2.84 24.59 -7.37
C THR A 19 2.52 24.71 -5.88
N ARG A 20 2.75 23.60 -5.19
CA ARG A 20 2.70 23.49 -3.73
C ARG A 20 3.60 24.62 -3.21
N PRO A 21 3.10 25.57 -2.39
CA PRO A 21 4.02 26.45 -1.70
C PRO A 21 5.02 25.57 -0.95
N ASP A 22 6.28 25.97 -0.97
CA ASP A 22 7.48 25.31 -0.44
C ASP A 22 7.49 25.16 1.09
N MET A 23 6.32 24.98 1.70
CA MET A 23 6.09 24.76 3.12
C MET A 23 6.20 23.27 3.53
N ALA A 24 6.67 22.41 2.62
CA ALA A 24 6.58 20.95 2.78
C ALA A 24 7.71 20.32 3.61
N SER A 25 8.74 21.07 4.00
CA SER A 25 9.82 20.52 4.82
C SER A 25 9.42 20.29 6.28
N ASP A 26 8.40 21.00 6.78
CA ASP A 26 8.14 21.08 8.23
C ASP A 26 6.87 20.35 8.70
N ILE A 27 6.15 19.64 7.80
CA ILE A 27 4.89 18.95 8.15
C ILE A 27 5.02 17.44 8.31
N MET A 28 6.14 16.83 7.91
CA MET A 28 6.35 15.38 7.99
C MET A 28 7.79 15.09 8.40
N THR A 29 7.96 14.43 9.54
CA THR A 29 9.27 13.96 10.00
C THR A 29 9.50 12.55 9.44
N PRO A 30 10.56 12.30 8.67
CA PRO A 30 10.91 10.96 8.23
C PRO A 30 11.21 10.06 9.43
N LEU A 31 10.63 8.86 9.45
CA LEU A 31 11.03 7.84 10.40
C LEU A 31 12.45 7.36 10.04
N ALA A 32 13.34 7.32 11.03
CA ALA A 32 14.72 6.84 10.86
C ALA A 32 14.79 5.30 10.86
N ILE A 33 13.97 4.67 10.02
CA ILE A 33 13.87 3.22 9.84
C ILE A 33 13.92 2.90 8.34
N ASP A 34 14.56 1.79 8.00
CA ASP A 34 14.59 1.32 6.62
C ASP A 34 13.26 0.63 6.26
N PRO A 35 12.80 0.72 5.00
CA PRO A 35 11.65 -0.04 4.56
C PRO A 35 11.85 -1.56 4.69
N PRO A 36 10.79 -2.33 5.05
CA PRO A 36 10.84 -3.77 5.09
C PRO A 36 11.29 -4.35 3.76
N LYS A 37 12.19 -5.35 3.81
CA LYS A 37 12.50 -6.16 2.63
C LYS A 37 11.37 -7.15 2.38
N ALA A 38 11.45 -7.86 1.25
CA ALA A 38 10.48 -8.88 0.90
C ALA A 38 10.43 -9.96 2.00
N GLY A 39 9.22 -10.26 2.49
CA GLY A 39 9.00 -11.24 3.56
C GLY A 39 9.24 -10.69 4.98
N GLU A 40 9.68 -9.44 5.13
CA GLU A 40 9.93 -8.83 6.44
C GLU A 40 8.71 -8.04 6.93
N MET A 41 8.57 -7.98 8.25
CA MET A 41 7.61 -7.17 8.97
C MET A 41 8.35 -6.36 10.03
N VAL A 42 8.21 -5.04 10.01
CA VAL A 42 8.95 -4.10 10.89
C VAL A 42 7.96 -3.40 11.82
N ALA A 43 8.24 -3.37 13.12
CA ALA A 43 7.43 -2.66 14.09
C ALA A 43 7.59 -1.13 13.93
N LEU A 44 6.47 -0.41 13.90
CA LEU A 44 6.39 1.05 13.94
C LEU A 44 5.97 1.56 15.33
N ALA A 45 5.20 0.76 16.05
CA ALA A 45 4.81 0.93 17.45
C ALA A 45 4.67 -0.46 18.09
N ASP A 46 4.23 -0.52 19.35
CA ASP A 46 4.11 -1.78 20.10
C ASP A 46 3.14 -2.78 19.42
N ASP A 47 2.08 -2.28 18.79
CA ASP A 47 1.01 -3.05 18.17
C ASP A 47 0.88 -2.83 16.65
N LEU A 48 1.68 -1.93 16.05
CA LEU A 48 1.58 -1.58 14.63
C LEU A 48 2.83 -2.01 13.87
N TYR A 49 2.62 -2.77 12.80
CA TYR A 49 3.65 -3.32 11.96
C TYR A 49 3.50 -2.89 10.51
N TRP A 50 4.63 -2.76 9.82
CA TRP A 50 4.74 -2.39 8.42
C TRP A 50 5.32 -3.52 7.59
N MET A 51 4.68 -3.81 6.47
CA MET A 51 5.11 -4.72 5.42
C MET A 51 5.11 -4.01 4.06
N ARG A 52 5.85 -4.54 3.09
CA ARG A 52 5.94 -3.92 1.77
C ARG A 52 5.94 -4.97 0.66
N PHE A 53 4.96 -4.85 -0.24
CA PHE A 53 4.85 -5.73 -1.40
C PHE A 53 5.29 -5.02 -2.67
N THR A 54 5.95 -5.77 -3.54
CA THR A 54 6.38 -5.32 -4.87
C THR A 54 5.23 -5.36 -5.87
N LEU A 55 5.17 -4.37 -6.76
CA LEU A 55 4.16 -4.25 -7.82
C LEU A 55 4.83 -4.14 -9.21
N PRO A 56 4.24 -4.71 -10.27
CA PRO A 56 4.82 -4.72 -11.61
C PRO A 56 4.55 -3.43 -12.41
N PHE A 57 4.60 -2.26 -11.75
CA PHE A 57 4.30 -0.96 -12.36
C PHE A 57 5.31 0.11 -11.95
N ARG A 58 5.18 1.33 -12.49
CA ARG A 58 6.05 2.47 -12.11
C ARG A 58 5.94 2.82 -10.62
N LEU A 59 4.72 2.84 -10.09
CA LEU A 59 4.52 2.74 -8.63
C LEU A 59 4.77 1.27 -8.27
N ASN A 60 6.01 0.98 -7.91
CA ASN A 60 6.56 -0.37 -7.89
C ASN A 60 6.37 -1.11 -6.56
N HIS A 61 5.64 -0.51 -5.62
CA HIS A 61 5.34 -1.13 -4.34
C HIS A 61 4.07 -0.55 -3.72
N ILE A 62 3.54 -1.28 -2.75
CA ILE A 62 2.51 -0.84 -1.82
C ILE A 62 2.97 -1.15 -0.39
N ASN A 63 2.63 -0.28 0.54
CA ASN A 63 2.82 -0.52 1.97
C ASN A 63 1.55 -1.18 2.51
N LEU A 64 1.73 -2.18 3.34
CA LEU A 64 0.65 -2.83 4.08
C LEU A 64 0.96 -2.70 5.56
N TYR A 65 -0.08 -2.73 6.38
CA TYR A 65 0.07 -2.66 7.81
C TYR A 65 -0.67 -3.80 8.50
N ALA A 66 -0.17 -4.21 9.65
CA ALA A 66 -0.83 -5.19 10.51
C ALA A 66 -0.88 -4.63 11.93
N PHE A 67 -2.04 -4.76 12.57
CA PHE A 67 -2.18 -4.53 14.01
C PHE A 67 -2.18 -5.86 14.76
N ASP A 68 -1.37 -5.94 15.81
CA ASP A 68 -1.46 -6.98 16.82
C ASP A 68 -2.62 -6.65 17.76
N THR A 69 -3.77 -7.31 17.56
CA THR A 69 -4.96 -7.14 18.41
C THR A 69 -5.13 -8.36 19.31
N GLU A 70 -6.02 -8.32 20.30
CA GLU A 70 -6.31 -9.50 21.14
C GLU A 70 -6.84 -10.70 20.32
N ASP A 71 -7.66 -10.44 19.30
CA ASP A 71 -8.32 -11.46 18.49
C ASP A 71 -7.44 -12.00 17.35
N GLY A 72 -6.30 -11.37 17.06
CA GLY A 72 -5.40 -11.76 15.98
C GLY A 72 -4.82 -10.58 15.21
N TRP A 73 -4.35 -10.86 14.00
CA TRP A 73 -3.85 -9.86 13.07
C TRP A 73 -5.01 -9.15 12.37
N LEU A 74 -5.08 -7.83 12.52
CA LEU A 74 -5.93 -6.96 11.72
C LEU A 74 -5.09 -6.36 10.58
N LEU A 75 -5.42 -6.67 9.33
CA LEU A 75 -4.62 -6.28 8.16
C LEU A 75 -5.20 -5.06 7.45
N LEU A 76 -4.34 -4.12 7.08
CA LEU A 76 -4.69 -2.93 6.31
C LEU A 76 -3.97 -2.96 4.97
N ASP A 77 -4.77 -2.74 3.91
CA ASP A 77 -4.43 -2.95 2.50
C ASP A 77 -4.10 -4.40 2.13
N CYS A 78 -4.23 -4.73 0.85
CA CYS A 78 -4.06 -6.10 0.35
C CYS A 78 -3.26 -6.23 -0.95
N GLY A 79 -2.93 -5.11 -1.60
CA GLY A 79 -2.33 -5.10 -2.91
C GLY A 79 -3.33 -5.37 -4.05
N ILE A 80 -2.81 -5.73 -5.22
CA ILE A 80 -3.63 -6.02 -6.41
C ILE A 80 -3.92 -7.52 -6.51
N ASN A 81 -5.08 -7.87 -7.09
CA ASN A 81 -5.44 -9.26 -7.33
C ASN A 81 -4.55 -9.88 -8.43
N SER A 82 -3.46 -10.54 -8.03
CA SER A 82 -2.49 -11.20 -8.91
C SER A 82 -1.79 -12.35 -8.19
N GLN A 83 -1.31 -13.34 -8.95
CA GLN A 83 -0.56 -14.46 -8.39
C GLN A 83 0.71 -13.99 -7.65
N ALA A 84 1.43 -13.00 -8.20
CA ALA A 84 2.64 -12.47 -7.58
C ALA A 84 2.39 -11.82 -6.21
N ILE A 85 1.20 -11.25 -5.98
CA ILE A 85 0.81 -10.73 -4.66
C ILE A 85 0.36 -11.87 -3.75
N ALA A 86 -0.36 -12.87 -4.26
CA ALA A 86 -0.72 -14.05 -3.50
C ALA A 86 0.51 -14.81 -2.97
N ASP A 87 1.56 -14.95 -3.79
CA ASP A 87 2.81 -15.58 -3.40
C ASP A 87 3.54 -14.79 -2.30
N GLN A 88 3.52 -13.45 -2.36
CA GLN A 88 4.05 -12.59 -1.31
C GLN A 88 3.24 -12.73 -0.01
N TRP A 89 1.91 -12.82 -0.10
CA TRP A 89 1.06 -13.10 1.06
C TRP A 89 1.38 -14.45 1.68
N GLN A 90 1.58 -15.50 0.87
CA GLN A 90 1.94 -16.82 1.39
C GLN A 90 3.23 -16.78 2.21
N ILE A 91 4.25 -16.04 1.77
CA ILE A 91 5.48 -15.82 2.54
C ILE A 91 5.19 -15.17 3.90
N MET A 92 4.29 -14.16 3.95
CA MET A 92 3.94 -13.50 5.21
C MET A 92 3.17 -14.43 6.14
N LEU A 93 2.21 -15.19 5.61
CA LEU A 93 1.36 -16.13 6.35
C LEU A 93 2.16 -17.30 6.92
N ASP A 94 3.11 -17.84 6.16
CA ASP A 94 4.01 -18.91 6.62
C ASP A 94 5.13 -18.39 7.52
N GLY A 95 5.38 -17.08 7.51
CA GLY A 95 6.45 -16.43 8.26
C GLY A 95 5.92 -15.53 9.38
N PRO A 96 6.13 -14.20 9.31
CA PRO A 96 5.91 -13.28 10.43
C PRO A 96 4.45 -13.18 10.92
N LEU A 97 3.45 -13.51 10.09
CA LEU A 97 2.05 -13.54 10.51
C LEU A 97 1.62 -14.91 11.06
N SER A 98 2.51 -15.91 11.04
CA SER A 98 2.20 -17.25 11.54
C SER A 98 1.92 -17.26 13.05
N GLY A 99 1.18 -18.28 13.50
CA GLY A 99 0.92 -18.51 14.93
C GLY A 99 -0.28 -17.74 15.50
N ARG A 100 -0.87 -16.81 14.75
CA ARG A 100 -2.09 -16.10 15.14
C ARG A 100 -3.09 -16.00 13.98
N PRO A 101 -4.41 -15.99 14.25
CA PRO A 101 -5.41 -15.86 13.19
C PRO A 101 -5.41 -14.46 12.59
N ILE A 102 -5.94 -14.32 11.37
CA ILE A 102 -6.33 -13.02 10.81
C ILE A 102 -7.78 -12.75 11.26
N CYS A 103 -7.99 -11.65 11.97
CA CYS A 103 -9.28 -11.28 12.54
C CYS A 103 -10.04 -10.22 11.72
N GLY A 104 -9.37 -9.54 10.79
CA GLY A 104 -9.96 -8.53 9.91
C GLY A 104 -9.03 -8.04 8.83
#